data_AF-A0A3M1ARY3-F1
#
_entry.id   AF-A0A3M1ARY3-F1
#
_cell.length_a   1.000
_cell.length_b   1.000
_cell.length_c   1.000
_cell.angle_alpha   90.00
_cell.angle_beta   90.00
_cell.angle_gamma   90.00
#
_symmetry.space_group_name_H-M   'P 1'
#
loop_
_entity.id
_entity.type
_entity.pdbx_description
1 polymer ?
#
loop_
_entity_poly.entity_id
_entity_poly.type
_entity_poly.pdbx_seq_one_letter_code
_entity_poly.pdbx_strand_id
1 'polypeptide(L)'
;MKGKQPGYSLFYARHPSKTPSFEAGLTEIKNPSLRNLARTIDRLAENILRGKTTRALPTIVALLDSVNYRLLRRREMAPADLRLLLHWKSALDRLRCTLLGVEVKYTVSDTALTELQLTYVTIHSVSGLDGKGKTQIYFGGLDQGWAVNEGFDKRFPLQLDEPYRLLTPRKITFTTPQALYGLENARVDKPIMFFIIHRSPDREKSFVHRTTVRLSFAPRFLTEVLTPIVRIVPGARLAIRLKNFSRDGVTDTVKVAGDLATSLGGAFRLSHKEATYVDTLFIIWKDGIKNGDYVVPLKIHGIKVAQFAARKFDLQADTTRKVGIISGVPHSILFETLRRMGIKYEKIDLQRDFQQQTSGLDVLIVDHRALSFLPKLKKFRKSLDEFVQRGGHLLILAQDAAVWNASPLWNGLRLTENQRLDETVPVAMQDTHTFLVGPNRIGETDWEHWLFRRGYCTLTGSAVKDAEIPIRTREDGIPLVLTRRQKSGRITYVNLALRPQLFNIHAGAFRILANLIAGS
;
A
#
# COMPACT_ATOMS: atom_id res chain seq x y z
N MET A 1 -23.59 -17.03 -35.48
CA MET A 1 -22.96 -15.71 -35.16
C MET A 1 -21.59 -15.96 -34.54
N LYS A 2 -20.50 -15.62 -35.25
CA LYS A 2 -19.13 -15.75 -34.74
C LYS A 2 -18.93 -14.75 -33.58
N GLY A 3 -18.85 -15.26 -32.35
CA GLY A 3 -18.61 -14.43 -31.16
C GLY A 3 -17.24 -13.78 -31.24
N LYS A 4 -17.19 -12.45 -31.35
CA LYS A 4 -15.96 -11.68 -31.16
C LYS A 4 -15.43 -11.97 -29.75
N GLN A 5 -14.25 -12.56 -29.65
CA GLN A 5 -13.51 -12.61 -28.39
C GLN A 5 -13.16 -11.17 -27.99
N PRO A 6 -13.50 -10.72 -26.76
CA PRO A 6 -12.99 -9.44 -26.26
C PRO A 6 -11.48 -9.57 -26.06
N GLY A 7 -10.71 -9.04 -27.00
CA GLY A 7 -9.26 -8.90 -26.90
C GLY A 7 -8.92 -7.61 -26.16
N TYR A 8 -8.32 -7.73 -24.97
CA TYR A 8 -7.73 -6.58 -24.29
C TYR A 8 -6.30 -6.41 -24.82
N SER A 9 -6.10 -5.50 -25.78
CA SER A 9 -4.78 -5.12 -26.27
C SER A 9 -4.16 -4.12 -25.31
N LEU A 10 -3.40 -4.59 -24.32
CA LEU A 10 -2.55 -3.73 -23.50
C LEU A 10 -1.18 -3.58 -24.18
N PHE A 11 -0.92 -2.38 -24.70
CA PHE A 11 0.39 -2.00 -25.20
C PHE A 11 1.32 -1.71 -24.03
N TYR A 12 2.25 -2.61 -23.73
CA TYR A 12 3.38 -2.27 -22.86
C TYR A 12 4.32 -1.36 -23.65
N ALA A 13 4.30 -0.06 -23.33
CA ALA A 13 5.26 0.90 -23.84
C ALA A 13 6.64 0.67 -23.22
N ARG A 14 7.64 0.78 -24.10
CA ARG A 14 9.09 0.66 -23.92
C ARG A 14 9.60 1.31 -22.62
N HIS A 15 10.42 0.57 -21.88
CA HIS A 15 11.58 1.18 -21.26
C HIS A 15 12.82 0.79 -22.07
N PRO A 16 13.54 1.75 -22.69
CA PRO A 16 14.91 1.48 -23.09
C PRO A 16 15.65 1.10 -21.80
N SER A 17 16.22 -0.10 -21.78
CA SER A 17 17.13 -0.50 -20.72
C SER A 17 18.24 0.56 -20.64
N LYS A 18 18.31 1.31 -19.54
CA LYS A 18 19.53 2.02 -19.18
C LYS A 18 20.70 1.03 -19.31
N THR A 19 21.81 1.48 -19.87
CA THR A 19 23.04 0.68 -19.99
C THR A 19 23.34 0.06 -18.63
N PRO A 20 23.40 -1.28 -18.51
CA PRO A 20 23.60 -1.91 -17.20
C PRO A 20 25.01 -1.57 -16.70
N SER A 21 25.11 -1.16 -15.43
CA SER A 21 26.38 -1.29 -14.70
C SER A 21 26.67 -2.78 -14.54
N PHE A 22 27.86 -3.21 -14.97
CA PHE A 22 28.31 -4.60 -14.90
C PHE A 22 28.75 -5.03 -13.48
N GLU A 23 28.82 -4.08 -12.54
CA GLU A 23 29.44 -4.29 -11.22
C GLU A 23 28.57 -3.87 -10.03
N ALA A 24 27.35 -3.35 -10.25
CA ALA A 24 26.50 -2.86 -9.16
C ALA A 24 26.17 -3.96 -8.12
N GLY A 25 26.83 -3.88 -6.96
CA GLY A 25 26.58 -4.74 -5.79
C GLY A 25 27.39 -6.04 -5.71
N LEU A 26 28.50 -6.17 -6.44
CA LEU A 26 29.37 -7.36 -6.40
C LEU A 26 30.63 -7.11 -5.57
N THR A 27 30.97 -8.05 -4.68
CA THR A 27 32.20 -8.07 -3.87
C THR A 27 33.44 -8.40 -4.71
N GLU A 28 34.64 -8.15 -4.16
CA GLU A 28 35.94 -8.40 -4.81
C GLU A 28 36.07 -9.79 -5.47
N ILE A 29 36.59 -9.82 -6.70
CA ILE A 29 36.82 -11.05 -7.47
C ILE A 29 38.03 -11.80 -6.92
N LYS A 30 37.76 -12.77 -6.04
CA LYS A 30 38.80 -13.59 -5.39
C LYS A 30 39.46 -14.58 -6.35
N ASN A 31 38.72 -15.13 -7.31
CA ASN A 31 39.22 -16.14 -8.23
C ASN A 31 40.14 -15.55 -9.33
N PRO A 32 41.43 -15.90 -9.38
CA PRO A 32 42.37 -15.37 -10.38
C PRO A 32 41.95 -15.65 -11.82
N SER A 33 41.29 -16.79 -12.07
CA SER A 33 40.84 -17.20 -13.41
C SER A 33 39.71 -16.34 -13.98
N LEU A 34 39.02 -15.56 -13.12
CA LEU A 34 37.95 -14.65 -13.50
C LEU A 34 38.41 -13.19 -13.65
N ARG A 35 39.55 -12.81 -13.06
CA ARG A 35 40.08 -11.44 -13.13
C ARG A 35 40.38 -10.98 -14.55
N ASN A 36 40.94 -11.86 -15.38
CA ASN A 36 41.20 -11.53 -16.79
C ASN A 36 39.91 -11.31 -17.57
N LEU A 37 38.86 -12.08 -17.26
CA LEU A 37 37.57 -11.95 -17.92
C LEU A 37 36.87 -10.64 -17.51
N ALA A 38 36.94 -10.27 -16.23
CA ALA A 38 36.45 -8.99 -15.71
C ALA A 38 37.09 -7.81 -16.45
N ARG A 39 38.43 -7.72 -16.49
CA ARG A 39 39.16 -6.64 -17.18
C ARG A 39 38.80 -6.49 -18.65
N THR A 40 38.46 -7.59 -19.33
CA THR A 40 38.02 -7.55 -20.74
C THR A 40 36.57 -7.08 -20.86
N ILE A 41 35.69 -7.46 -19.93
CA ILE A 41 34.32 -6.91 -19.83
C ILE A 41 34.37 -5.39 -19.56
N ASP A 42 35.22 -4.93 -18.65
CA ASP A 42 35.33 -3.50 -18.31
C ASP A 42 35.83 -2.69 -19.51
N ARG A 43 36.89 -3.17 -20.17
CA ARG A 43 37.39 -2.55 -21.41
C ARG A 43 36.35 -2.53 -22.52
N LEU A 44 35.55 -3.58 -22.66
CA LEU A 44 34.44 -3.61 -23.62
C LEU A 44 33.40 -2.55 -23.27
N ALA A 45 33.00 -2.45 -22.00
CA ALA A 45 32.03 -1.47 -21.52
C ALA A 45 32.53 -0.03 -21.76
N GLU A 46 33.77 0.28 -21.41
CA GLU A 46 34.39 1.60 -21.65
C GLU A 46 34.41 1.97 -23.13
N ASN A 47 34.80 1.03 -24.01
CA ASN A 47 34.85 1.28 -25.44
C ASN A 47 33.46 1.59 -26.02
N ILE A 48 32.43 0.85 -25.58
CA ILE A 48 31.05 1.08 -26.00
C ILE A 48 30.52 2.43 -25.50
N LEU A 49 30.82 2.80 -24.24
CA LEU A 49 30.46 4.11 -23.69
C LEU A 49 31.13 5.27 -24.45
N ARG A 50 32.34 5.04 -25.00
CA ARG A 50 33.05 5.97 -25.88
C ARG A 50 32.60 5.91 -27.34
N GLY A 51 31.52 5.19 -27.66
CA GLY A 51 30.97 5.07 -29.02
C GLY A 51 31.75 4.15 -29.97
N LYS A 52 32.77 3.43 -29.49
CA LYS A 52 33.60 2.53 -30.31
C LYS A 52 32.98 1.13 -30.37
N THR A 53 32.17 0.85 -31.40
CA THR A 53 31.40 -0.41 -31.51
C THR A 53 31.94 -1.43 -32.53
N THR A 54 32.93 -1.07 -33.36
CA THR A 54 33.40 -1.87 -34.50
C THR A 54 33.85 -3.30 -34.16
N ARG A 55 34.39 -3.54 -32.95
CA ARG A 55 34.80 -4.88 -32.48
C ARG A 55 33.96 -5.42 -31.31
N ALA A 56 32.84 -4.77 -31.00
CA ALA A 56 32.06 -5.08 -29.82
C ALA A 56 31.39 -6.47 -29.92
N LEU A 57 30.72 -6.78 -31.03
CA LEU A 57 30.05 -8.08 -31.24
C LEU A 57 31.02 -9.28 -31.21
N PRO A 58 32.16 -9.28 -31.95
CA PRO A 58 33.12 -10.38 -31.86
C PRO A 58 33.67 -10.57 -30.44
N THR A 59 33.95 -9.46 -29.74
CA THR A 59 34.44 -9.50 -28.35
C THR A 59 33.41 -10.11 -27.41
N ILE A 60 32.14 -9.74 -27.56
CA ILE A 60 31.04 -10.30 -26.76
C ILE A 60 30.88 -11.80 -27.01
N VAL A 61 30.98 -12.27 -28.26
CA VAL A 61 30.92 -13.69 -28.59
C VAL A 61 32.02 -14.46 -27.89
N ALA A 62 33.27 -13.98 -27.97
CA ALA A 62 34.41 -14.62 -27.29
C ALA A 62 34.25 -14.64 -25.77
N LEU A 63 33.75 -13.55 -25.17
CA LEU A 63 33.46 -13.48 -23.74
C LEU A 63 32.35 -14.47 -23.32
N LEU A 64 31.26 -14.54 -24.08
CA LEU A 64 30.16 -15.48 -23.83
C LEU A 64 30.63 -16.94 -23.92
N ASP A 65 31.48 -17.29 -24.89
CA ASP A 65 32.06 -18.63 -24.99
C ASP A 65 32.90 -18.97 -23.75
N SER A 66 33.73 -18.03 -23.31
CA SER A 66 34.59 -18.17 -22.13
C SER A 66 33.77 -18.32 -20.83
N VAL A 67 32.67 -17.57 -20.71
CA VAL A 67 31.72 -17.68 -19.58
C VAL A 67 30.98 -19.01 -19.62
N ASN A 68 30.43 -19.40 -20.77
CA ASN A 68 29.69 -20.66 -20.93
C ASN A 68 30.58 -21.88 -20.63
N TYR A 69 31.83 -21.87 -21.11
CA TYR A 69 32.80 -22.94 -20.82
C TYR A 69 33.02 -23.14 -19.32
N ARG A 70 33.07 -22.06 -18.53
CA ARG A 70 33.20 -22.13 -17.07
C ARG A 70 31.91 -22.58 -16.39
N LEU A 71 30.75 -22.13 -16.88
CA LEU A 71 29.46 -22.58 -16.36
C LEU A 71 29.22 -24.09 -16.57
N LEU A 72 29.85 -24.72 -17.58
CA LEU A 72 29.82 -26.18 -17.74
C LEU A 72 30.54 -26.90 -16.60
N ARG A 73 31.58 -26.29 -16.00
CA ARG A 73 32.32 -26.81 -14.84
C ARG A 73 31.77 -26.34 -13.50
N ARG A 74 30.47 -26.03 -13.42
CA ARG A 74 29.81 -25.44 -12.23
C ARG A 74 30.01 -26.20 -10.92
N ARG A 75 30.25 -27.51 -10.97
CA ARG A 75 30.45 -28.35 -9.77
C ARG A 75 31.78 -28.06 -9.05
N GLU A 76 32.73 -27.42 -9.74
CA GLU A 76 34.07 -27.13 -9.25
C GLU A 76 34.22 -25.67 -8.75
N MET A 77 33.14 -24.88 -8.74
CA MET A 77 33.21 -23.44 -8.46
C MET A 77 32.52 -23.06 -7.15
N ALA A 78 33.06 -22.03 -6.49
CA ALA A 78 32.42 -21.39 -5.36
C ALA A 78 31.06 -20.76 -5.75
N PRO A 79 30.05 -20.76 -4.88
CA PRO A 79 28.74 -20.15 -5.17
C PRO A 79 28.80 -18.65 -5.53
N ALA A 80 29.78 -17.91 -5.02
CA ALA A 80 30.00 -16.50 -5.37
C ALA A 80 30.45 -16.34 -6.84
N ASP A 81 31.42 -17.13 -7.28
CA ASP A 81 31.92 -17.15 -8.66
C ASP A 81 30.83 -17.56 -9.64
N LEU A 82 29.99 -18.53 -9.27
CA LEU A 82 28.85 -18.94 -10.07
C LEU A 82 27.83 -17.81 -10.26
N ARG A 83 27.52 -17.06 -9.19
CA ARG A 83 26.62 -15.89 -9.27
C ARG A 83 27.21 -14.80 -10.17
N LEU A 84 28.51 -14.52 -10.07
CA LEU A 84 29.21 -13.56 -10.91
C LEU A 84 29.16 -13.94 -12.39
N LEU A 85 29.47 -15.19 -12.73
CA LEU A 85 29.43 -15.69 -14.11
C LEU A 85 28.03 -15.64 -14.71
N LEU A 86 26.99 -16.00 -13.95
CA LEU A 86 25.59 -15.88 -14.38
C LEU A 86 25.18 -14.42 -14.60
N HIS A 87 25.65 -13.50 -13.73
CA HIS A 87 25.43 -12.07 -13.89
C HIS A 87 26.07 -11.54 -15.18
N TRP A 88 27.36 -11.82 -15.40
CA TRP A 88 28.07 -11.42 -16.62
C TRP A 88 27.44 -12.00 -17.87
N LYS A 89 27.07 -13.29 -17.87
CA LYS A 89 26.35 -13.89 -19.00
C LYS A 89 25.09 -13.09 -19.34
N SER A 90 24.25 -12.81 -18.34
CA SER A 90 23.01 -12.06 -18.53
C SER A 90 23.25 -10.62 -18.97
N ALA A 91 24.34 -9.98 -18.55
CA ALA A 91 24.69 -8.63 -18.94
C ALA A 91 25.23 -8.57 -20.39
N LEU A 92 26.11 -9.51 -20.76
CA LEU A 92 26.66 -9.64 -22.11
C LEU A 92 25.57 -10.00 -23.14
N ASP A 93 24.65 -10.92 -22.83
CA ASP A 93 23.52 -11.26 -23.71
C ASP A 93 22.61 -10.03 -23.94
N ARG A 94 22.37 -9.22 -22.89
CA ARG A 94 21.60 -7.98 -23.01
C ARG A 94 22.31 -6.95 -23.87
N LEU A 95 23.59 -6.71 -23.61
CA LEU A 95 24.41 -5.76 -24.38
C LEU A 95 24.44 -6.16 -25.87
N ARG A 96 24.57 -7.46 -26.15
CA ARG A 96 24.51 -8.00 -27.50
C ARG A 96 23.18 -7.71 -28.18
N CYS A 97 22.06 -7.95 -27.50
CA CYS A 97 20.72 -7.62 -28.02
C CYS A 97 20.61 -6.13 -28.32
N THR A 98 21.15 -5.26 -27.45
CA THR A 98 21.15 -3.80 -27.67
C THR A 98 21.93 -3.41 -28.93
N LEU A 99 23.14 -3.95 -29.13
CA LEU A 99 23.97 -3.67 -30.31
C LEU A 99 23.34 -4.18 -31.61
N LEU A 100 22.62 -5.30 -31.56
CA LEU A 100 21.90 -5.86 -32.70
C LEU A 100 20.53 -5.19 -32.94
N GLY A 101 20.12 -4.24 -32.09
CA GLY A 101 18.82 -3.58 -32.20
C GLY A 101 17.63 -4.53 -31.99
N VAL A 102 17.77 -5.53 -31.12
CA VAL A 102 16.74 -6.53 -30.86
C VAL A 102 15.64 -5.96 -29.96
N GLU A 103 14.43 -5.91 -30.51
CA GLU A 103 13.20 -5.52 -29.84
C GLU A 103 12.14 -6.60 -30.10
N VAL A 104 11.45 -7.03 -29.05
CA VAL A 104 10.36 -8.02 -29.12
C VAL A 104 9.06 -7.32 -28.75
N LYS A 105 8.12 -7.23 -29.70
CA LYS A 105 6.76 -6.76 -29.43
C LYS A 105 5.86 -7.96 -29.18
N TYR A 106 5.14 -7.94 -28.07
CA TYR A 106 4.29 -9.05 -27.64
C TYR A 106 3.07 -8.57 -26.87
N THR A 107 2.06 -9.44 -26.77
CA THR A 107 0.88 -9.27 -25.92
C THR A 107 0.68 -10.49 -25.03
N VAL A 108 0.03 -10.27 -23.88
CA VAL A 108 -0.39 -11.33 -22.96
C VAL A 108 -1.88 -11.12 -22.67
N SER A 109 -2.68 -12.19 -22.71
CA SER A 109 -4.14 -12.06 -22.63
C SER A 109 -4.69 -11.70 -21.25
N ASP A 110 -3.90 -11.88 -20.19
CA ASP A 110 -4.35 -11.76 -18.81
C ASP A 110 -3.28 -11.09 -17.94
N THR A 111 -3.71 -10.28 -16.96
CA THR A 111 -2.85 -9.64 -15.94
C THR A 111 -2.85 -10.41 -14.61
N ALA A 112 -3.87 -11.24 -14.40
CA ALA A 112 -4.03 -12.14 -13.27
C ALA A 112 -4.32 -13.57 -13.76
N LEU A 113 -3.75 -14.57 -13.10
CA LEU A 113 -3.96 -15.98 -13.43
C LEU A 113 -4.50 -16.75 -12.23
N THR A 114 -5.48 -17.61 -12.52
CA THR A 114 -6.06 -18.56 -11.58
C THR A 114 -5.50 -19.96 -11.83
N GLU A 115 -5.79 -20.92 -10.96
CA GLU A 115 -5.41 -22.33 -11.17
C GLU A 115 -6.11 -22.89 -12.41
N LEU A 116 -5.43 -23.75 -13.17
CA LEU A 116 -5.95 -24.37 -14.40
C LEU A 116 -6.54 -23.36 -15.40
N GLN A 117 -5.88 -22.22 -15.57
CA GLN A 117 -6.30 -21.19 -16.50
C GLN A 117 -5.44 -21.16 -17.75
N LEU A 118 -6.11 -21.11 -18.91
CA LEU A 118 -5.47 -20.85 -20.19
C LEU A 118 -5.23 -19.35 -20.40
N THR A 119 -3.96 -18.98 -20.63
CA THR A 119 -3.53 -17.64 -21.03
C THR A 119 -2.72 -17.73 -22.32
N TYR A 120 -2.63 -16.62 -23.04
CA TYR A 120 -2.00 -16.55 -24.35
C TYR A 120 -0.88 -15.53 -24.34
N VAL A 121 0.24 -15.91 -24.94
CA VAL A 121 1.34 -15.01 -25.28
C VAL A 121 1.43 -14.96 -26.79
N THR A 122 1.35 -13.78 -27.38
CA THR A 122 1.48 -13.60 -28.84
C THR A 122 2.68 -12.70 -29.13
N ILE A 123 3.57 -13.13 -30.02
CA ILE A 123 4.71 -12.33 -30.46
C ILE A 123 4.34 -11.67 -31.80
N HIS A 124 4.28 -10.35 -31.83
CA HIS A 124 3.91 -9.60 -33.04
C HIS A 124 5.09 -9.34 -33.95
N SER A 125 6.27 -9.04 -33.38
CA SER A 125 7.47 -8.79 -34.18
C SER A 125 8.74 -8.98 -33.36
N VAL A 126 9.82 -9.36 -34.04
CA VAL A 126 11.18 -9.40 -33.49
C VAL A 126 12.12 -8.67 -34.45
N SER A 127 12.75 -7.59 -34.00
CA SER A 127 13.81 -6.92 -34.78
C SER A 127 15.20 -7.52 -34.50
N GLY A 128 16.17 -7.19 -35.35
CA GLY A 128 17.56 -7.68 -35.21
C GLY A 128 17.78 -9.11 -35.72
N LEU A 129 16.80 -9.72 -36.40
CA LEU A 129 16.95 -11.00 -37.10
C LEU A 129 17.69 -10.79 -38.42
N ASP A 130 18.58 -11.71 -38.79
CA ASP A 130 19.43 -11.57 -39.98
C ASP A 130 18.96 -12.33 -41.22
N GLY A 131 17.75 -12.90 -41.17
CA GLY A 131 17.10 -13.62 -42.26
C GLY A 131 17.68 -14.99 -42.62
N LYS A 132 18.85 -15.37 -42.11
CA LYS A 132 19.54 -16.64 -42.45
C LYS A 132 19.67 -17.62 -41.27
N GLY A 133 19.18 -17.26 -40.09
CA GLY A 133 19.16 -18.10 -38.90
C GLY A 133 17.84 -18.78 -38.55
N LYS A 134 17.89 -19.74 -37.63
CA LYS A 134 16.70 -20.37 -37.01
C LYS A 134 16.34 -19.63 -35.72
N THR A 135 15.06 -19.26 -35.58
CA THR A 135 14.55 -18.57 -34.38
C THR A 135 13.57 -19.46 -33.63
N GLN A 136 13.75 -19.55 -32.31
CA GLN A 136 12.91 -20.32 -31.41
C GLN A 136 12.48 -19.46 -30.23
N ILE A 137 11.28 -19.72 -29.71
CA ILE A 137 10.86 -19.24 -28.40
C ILE A 137 11.08 -20.33 -27.35
N TYR A 138 11.49 -19.94 -26.15
CA TYR A 138 11.74 -20.84 -25.03
C TYR A 138 11.11 -20.31 -23.74
N PHE A 139 10.16 -21.05 -23.17
CA PHE A 139 9.47 -20.77 -21.92
C PHE A 139 10.21 -21.34 -20.70
N GLY A 140 11.53 -21.13 -20.65
CA GLY A 140 12.39 -21.67 -19.59
C GLY A 140 12.15 -21.10 -18.20
N GLY A 141 11.42 -19.99 -18.08
CA GLY A 141 11.06 -19.40 -16.80
C GLY A 141 9.78 -19.94 -16.18
N LEU A 142 9.10 -20.90 -16.83
CA LEU A 142 7.94 -21.58 -16.26
C LEU A 142 8.39 -22.72 -15.34
N ASP A 143 7.82 -22.79 -14.14
CA ASP A 143 8.08 -23.84 -13.16
C ASP A 143 7.51 -25.21 -13.59
N GLN A 144 7.70 -26.24 -12.78
CA GLN A 144 7.04 -27.53 -12.99
C GLN A 144 5.50 -27.39 -12.91
N GLY A 145 4.79 -28.14 -13.76
CA GLY A 145 3.33 -28.16 -13.81
C GLY A 145 2.68 -27.18 -14.77
N TRP A 146 3.43 -26.25 -15.35
CA TRP A 146 2.97 -25.46 -16.50
C TRP A 146 2.99 -26.29 -17.76
N ALA A 147 1.96 -26.14 -18.60
CA ALA A 147 1.95 -26.68 -19.95
C ALA A 147 1.97 -25.56 -20.98
N VAL A 148 2.67 -25.77 -22.08
CA VAL A 148 2.71 -24.86 -23.23
C VAL A 148 2.26 -25.62 -24.46
N ASN A 149 1.31 -25.07 -25.21
CA ASN A 149 0.71 -25.71 -26.38
C ASN A 149 0.30 -27.17 -26.09
N GLU A 150 -0.41 -27.37 -24.97
CA GLU A 150 -0.96 -28.67 -24.54
C GLU A 150 0.10 -29.74 -24.20
N GLY A 151 1.39 -29.38 -24.13
CA GLY A 151 2.48 -30.27 -23.76
C GLY A 151 3.39 -29.70 -22.66
N PHE A 152 4.41 -30.49 -22.29
CA PHE A 152 5.46 -30.08 -21.34
C PHE A 152 6.73 -29.54 -22.02
N ASP A 153 6.75 -29.58 -23.35
CA ASP A 153 7.80 -28.93 -24.12
C ASP A 153 7.82 -27.44 -23.83
N LYS A 154 9.02 -26.90 -23.70
CA LYS A 154 9.21 -25.47 -23.39
C LYS A 154 9.81 -24.70 -24.55
N ARG A 155 10.20 -25.37 -25.65
CA ARG A 155 10.90 -24.76 -26.78
C ARG A 155 10.16 -25.04 -28.07
N PHE A 156 9.87 -23.98 -28.82
CA PHE A 156 9.09 -24.06 -30.06
C PHE A 156 9.75 -23.20 -31.15
N PRO A 157 9.57 -23.51 -32.44
CA PRO A 157 9.84 -22.56 -33.52
C PRO A 157 9.10 -21.24 -33.28
N LEU A 158 9.73 -20.11 -33.58
CA LEU A 158 9.07 -18.81 -33.46
C LEU A 158 8.03 -18.63 -34.58
N GLN A 159 6.76 -18.63 -34.21
CA GLN A 159 5.63 -18.16 -35.01
C GLN A 159 5.23 -16.75 -34.57
N LEU A 160 5.08 -15.84 -35.53
CA LEU A 160 4.60 -14.47 -35.31
C LEU A 160 3.08 -14.42 -35.47
N ASP A 161 2.42 -13.60 -34.65
CA ASP A 161 0.97 -13.40 -34.58
C ASP A 161 0.14 -14.67 -34.28
N GLU A 162 0.78 -15.80 -34.04
CA GLU A 162 0.16 -17.02 -33.50
C GLU A 162 0.28 -17.07 -31.96
N PRO A 163 -0.80 -17.38 -31.24
CA PRO A 163 -0.78 -17.40 -29.78
C PRO A 163 -0.17 -18.69 -29.23
N TYR A 164 0.86 -18.56 -28.40
CA TYR A 164 1.32 -19.65 -27.53
C TYR A 164 0.36 -19.81 -26.37
N ARG A 165 -0.15 -21.02 -26.19
CA ARG A 165 -1.15 -21.38 -25.17
C ARG A 165 -0.43 -21.81 -23.89
N LEU A 166 -0.53 -21.03 -22.83
CA LEU A 166 0.06 -21.36 -21.53
C LEU A 166 -1.06 -21.77 -20.58
N LEU A 167 -0.94 -22.96 -19.98
CA LEU A 167 -1.86 -23.45 -18.97
C LEU A 167 -1.18 -23.39 -17.60
N THR A 168 -1.82 -22.72 -16.65
CA THR A 168 -1.31 -22.65 -15.27
C THR A 168 -1.45 -24.00 -14.54
N PRO A 169 -0.57 -24.31 -13.58
CA PRO A 169 -0.64 -25.54 -12.79
C PRO A 169 -1.93 -25.66 -11.98
N ARG A 170 -2.20 -26.89 -11.51
CA ARG A 170 -3.30 -27.21 -10.56
C ARG A 170 -3.19 -26.52 -9.21
N LYS A 171 -1.97 -26.15 -8.80
CA LYS A 171 -1.69 -25.45 -7.55
C LYS A 171 -0.78 -24.28 -7.85
N ILE A 172 -1.21 -23.07 -7.51
CA ILE A 172 -0.39 -21.87 -7.61
C ILE A 172 -0.40 -21.13 -6.28
N THR A 173 0.76 -20.61 -5.86
CA THR A 173 0.79 -19.71 -4.69
C THR A 173 0.23 -18.36 -5.09
N PHE A 174 -0.90 -17.96 -4.50
CA PHE A 174 -1.51 -16.67 -4.76
C PHE A 174 -0.62 -15.51 -4.29
N THR A 175 -0.55 -14.48 -5.13
CA THR A 175 0.04 -13.17 -4.83
C THR A 175 -1.03 -12.13 -4.48
N THR A 176 -2.31 -12.51 -4.48
CA THR A 176 -3.44 -11.66 -4.09
C THR A 176 -4.08 -12.08 -2.76
N PRO A 177 -4.72 -11.14 -2.02
CA PRO A 177 -4.67 -9.70 -2.26
C PRO A 177 -3.23 -9.19 -2.09
N GLN A 178 -2.86 -8.17 -2.85
CA GLN A 178 -1.48 -7.64 -2.81
C GLN A 178 -1.14 -7.14 -1.40
N ALA A 179 -2.13 -6.66 -0.65
CA ALA A 179 -2.02 -6.36 0.77
C ALA A 179 -3.26 -6.90 1.50
N LEU A 180 -3.07 -7.84 2.43
CA LEU A 180 -4.15 -8.23 3.34
C LEU A 180 -4.48 -7.01 4.23
N TYR A 181 -5.72 -6.53 4.18
CA TYR A 181 -6.19 -5.34 4.91
C TYR A 181 -5.42 -4.02 4.59
N GLY A 182 -4.63 -3.98 3.52
CA GLY A 182 -3.78 -2.82 3.20
C GLY A 182 -2.57 -2.63 4.13
N LEU A 183 -2.27 -3.60 5.00
CA LEU A 183 -1.21 -3.51 6.02
C LEU A 183 0.03 -4.36 5.68
N GLU A 184 -0.11 -5.39 4.85
CA GLU A 184 1.03 -6.18 4.39
C GLU A 184 1.76 -5.51 3.22
N ASN A 185 3.08 -5.73 3.13
CA ASN A 185 3.85 -5.33 1.96
C ASN A 185 3.21 -5.90 0.70
N ALA A 186 3.02 -5.04 -0.31
CA ALA A 186 2.54 -5.45 -1.63
C ALA A 186 3.31 -6.70 -2.09
N ARG A 187 2.66 -7.86 -2.17
CA ARG A 187 3.29 -9.05 -2.73
C ARG A 187 3.65 -8.74 -4.19
N VAL A 188 4.93 -8.83 -4.50
CA VAL A 188 5.45 -8.57 -5.84
C VAL A 188 4.90 -9.63 -6.79
N ASP A 189 4.37 -9.19 -7.92
CA ASP A 189 3.91 -10.08 -9.01
C ASP A 189 4.96 -11.15 -9.33
N LYS A 190 4.51 -12.37 -9.64
CA LYS A 190 5.45 -13.43 -10.03
C LYS A 190 5.89 -13.21 -11.48
N PRO A 191 7.21 -13.10 -11.75
CA PRO A 191 7.70 -12.94 -13.11
C PRO A 191 7.60 -14.26 -13.87
N ILE A 192 6.89 -14.27 -14.99
CA ILE A 192 7.00 -15.31 -16.01
C ILE A 192 8.05 -14.85 -17.02
N MET A 193 8.98 -15.73 -17.37
CA MET A 193 10.02 -15.43 -18.35
C MET A 193 9.95 -16.35 -19.55
N PHE A 194 10.11 -15.75 -20.72
CA PHE A 194 10.39 -16.46 -21.96
C PHE A 194 11.59 -15.83 -22.67
N PHE A 195 12.18 -16.60 -23.57
CA PHE A 195 13.39 -16.24 -24.28
C PHE A 195 13.16 -16.37 -25.78
N ILE A 196 13.60 -15.39 -26.56
CA ILE A 196 13.75 -15.52 -28.01
C ILE A 196 15.19 -15.88 -28.30
N ILE A 197 15.41 -17.04 -28.90
CA ILE A 197 16.72 -17.60 -29.21
C ILE A 197 16.87 -17.61 -30.73
N HIS A 198 17.77 -16.78 -31.24
CA HIS A 198 18.10 -16.75 -32.67
C HIS A 198 19.49 -17.34 -32.88
N ARG A 199 19.60 -18.33 -33.76
CA ARG A 199 20.85 -18.98 -34.14
C ARG A 199 21.12 -18.73 -35.62
N SER A 200 22.06 -17.83 -35.88
CA SER A 200 22.55 -17.52 -37.22
C SER A 200 23.82 -18.32 -37.54
N PRO A 201 24.08 -18.66 -38.82
CA PRO A 201 25.41 -19.08 -39.28
C PRO A 201 26.50 -18.06 -38.92
N ASP A 202 26.15 -16.77 -38.92
CA ASP A 202 27.00 -15.71 -38.38
C ASP A 202 26.89 -15.72 -36.85
N ARG A 203 27.97 -16.17 -36.22
CA ARG A 203 28.06 -16.27 -34.76
C ARG A 203 27.91 -14.94 -34.07
N GLU A 204 28.08 -13.79 -34.72
CA GLU A 204 27.91 -12.45 -34.15
C GLU A 204 26.44 -12.00 -34.16
N LYS A 205 25.66 -12.48 -35.13
CA LYS A 205 24.23 -12.15 -35.29
C LYS A 205 23.28 -13.03 -34.50
N SER A 206 23.76 -14.15 -33.96
CA SER A 206 22.98 -14.96 -33.01
C SER A 206 22.62 -14.14 -31.76
N PHE A 207 21.54 -14.47 -31.04
CA PHE A 207 21.25 -13.82 -29.76
C PHE A 207 20.29 -14.62 -28.88
N VAL A 208 20.26 -14.27 -27.59
CA VAL A 208 19.24 -14.72 -26.64
C VAL A 208 18.63 -13.49 -25.99
N HIS A 209 17.40 -13.16 -26.35
CA HIS A 209 16.64 -12.07 -25.76
C HIS A 209 15.74 -12.62 -24.65
N ARG A 210 15.83 -12.07 -23.44
CA ARG A 210 14.98 -12.45 -22.31
C ARG A 210 13.87 -11.43 -22.12
N THR A 211 12.63 -11.91 -22.10
CA THR A 211 11.45 -11.12 -21.77
C THR A 211 10.89 -11.56 -20.42
N THR A 212 10.49 -10.59 -19.59
CA THR A 212 9.85 -10.82 -18.29
C THR A 212 8.45 -10.22 -18.30
N VAL A 213 7.44 -11.05 -18.09
CA VAL A 213 6.05 -10.67 -17.90
C VAL A 213 5.74 -10.75 -16.41
N ARG A 214 5.15 -9.70 -15.85
CA ARG A 214 4.70 -9.72 -14.45
C ARG A 214 3.22 -10.04 -14.41
N LEU A 215 2.87 -11.13 -13.73
CA LEU A 215 1.49 -11.57 -13.57
C LEU A 215 1.18 -11.75 -12.09
N SER A 216 -0.04 -11.40 -11.71
CA SER A 216 -0.57 -11.72 -10.39
C SER A 216 -1.19 -13.12 -10.40
N PHE A 217 -1.06 -13.87 -9.31
CA PHE A 217 -1.75 -15.14 -9.13
C PHE A 217 -2.85 -14.97 -8.10
N ALA A 218 -4.07 -15.35 -8.48
CA ALA A 218 -5.25 -15.08 -7.69
C ALA A 218 -6.14 -16.31 -7.57
N PRO A 219 -6.93 -16.44 -6.48
CA PRO A 219 -8.04 -17.37 -6.49
C PRO A 219 -9.03 -16.97 -7.60
N ARG A 220 -9.89 -17.90 -8.02
CA ARG A 220 -10.94 -17.60 -9.02
C ARG A 220 -11.81 -16.41 -8.61
N PHE A 221 -12.04 -16.28 -7.32
CA PHE A 221 -12.89 -15.29 -6.71
C PHE A 221 -12.26 -14.81 -5.41
N LEU A 222 -12.27 -13.49 -5.18
CA LEU A 222 -11.69 -12.87 -4.00
C LEU A 222 -12.71 -11.93 -3.34
N THR A 223 -12.83 -12.04 -2.02
CA THR A 223 -13.58 -11.09 -1.19
C THR A 223 -12.61 -10.34 -0.27
N GLU A 224 -12.49 -9.04 -0.47
CA GLU A 224 -11.66 -8.15 0.34
C GLU A 224 -12.54 -7.37 1.33
N VAL A 225 -12.15 -7.35 2.59
CA VAL A 225 -12.75 -6.46 3.59
C VAL A 225 -12.01 -5.12 3.54
N LEU A 226 -12.71 -4.06 3.15
CA LEU A 226 -12.18 -2.69 3.09
C LEU A 226 -12.29 -1.96 4.43
N THR A 227 -13.14 -2.45 5.34
CA THR A 227 -13.25 -1.98 6.73
C THR A 227 -12.76 -3.07 7.68
N PRO A 228 -11.43 -3.22 7.88
CA PRO A 228 -10.85 -4.37 8.55
C PRO A 228 -11.25 -4.49 10.02
N ILE A 229 -11.62 -3.38 10.66
CA ILE A 229 -12.12 -3.34 12.02
C ILE A 229 -13.34 -2.43 12.14
N VAL A 230 -14.32 -2.86 12.94
CA VAL A 230 -15.53 -2.08 13.27
C VAL A 230 -15.74 -2.00 14.78
N ARG A 231 -16.42 -0.94 15.23
CA ARG A 231 -16.90 -0.85 16.61
C ARG A 231 -18.22 -1.62 16.70
N ILE A 232 -18.41 -2.38 17.77
CA ILE A 232 -19.67 -3.08 18.05
C ILE A 232 -20.70 -2.05 18.55
N VAL A 233 -21.40 -1.45 17.59
CA VAL A 233 -22.49 -0.48 17.77
C VAL A 233 -23.57 -0.69 16.70
N PRO A 234 -24.83 -0.30 16.97
CA PRO A 234 -25.90 -0.34 15.98
C PRO A 234 -25.53 0.42 14.70
N GLY A 235 -25.84 -0.17 13.54
CA GLY A 235 -25.58 0.45 12.23
C GLY A 235 -24.10 0.52 11.84
N ALA A 236 -23.24 -0.27 12.47
CA ALA A 236 -21.86 -0.45 12.02
C ALA A 236 -21.83 -0.88 10.55
N ARG A 237 -20.96 -0.24 9.76
CA ARG A 237 -20.83 -0.46 8.32
C ARG A 237 -19.58 -1.28 8.04
N LEU A 238 -19.72 -2.28 7.18
CA LEU A 238 -18.64 -3.12 6.67
C LEU A 238 -18.55 -2.94 5.16
N ALA A 239 -17.57 -2.15 4.70
CA ALA A 239 -17.30 -2.04 3.28
C ALA A 239 -16.50 -3.26 2.80
N ILE A 240 -16.92 -3.83 1.67
CA ILE A 240 -16.30 -5.00 1.05
C ILE A 240 -16.09 -4.76 -0.44
N ARG A 241 -15.12 -5.45 -1.02
CA ARG A 241 -14.91 -5.54 -2.46
C ARG A 241 -14.85 -6.99 -2.88
N LEU A 242 -15.65 -7.36 -3.86
CA LEU A 242 -15.60 -8.67 -4.50
C LEU A 242 -15.00 -8.51 -5.88
N LYS A 243 -14.08 -9.41 -6.23
CA LYS A 243 -13.41 -9.40 -7.52
C LYS A 243 -13.36 -10.79 -8.13
N ASN A 244 -13.72 -10.88 -9.40
CA ASN A 244 -13.66 -12.11 -10.18
C ASN A 244 -12.38 -12.14 -11.00
N PHE A 245 -11.55 -13.17 -10.81
CA PHE A 245 -10.36 -13.41 -11.62
C PHE A 245 -10.57 -14.55 -12.63
N SER A 246 -11.72 -15.21 -12.59
CA SER A 246 -12.13 -16.22 -13.55
C SER A 246 -12.86 -15.57 -14.75
N ARG A 247 -12.86 -16.27 -15.90
CA ARG A 247 -13.67 -15.87 -17.06
C ARG A 247 -15.15 -16.21 -16.88
N ASP A 248 -15.44 -17.13 -15.97
CA ASP A 248 -16.81 -17.54 -15.66
C ASP A 248 -17.48 -16.47 -14.79
N GLY A 249 -18.71 -16.10 -15.15
CA GLY A 249 -19.50 -15.18 -14.35
C GLY A 249 -19.96 -15.81 -13.04
N VAL A 250 -20.03 -15.02 -11.97
CA VAL A 250 -20.51 -15.45 -10.65
C VAL A 250 -21.64 -14.54 -10.19
N THR A 251 -22.74 -15.12 -9.72
CA THR A 251 -23.84 -14.40 -9.08
C THR A 251 -24.14 -15.08 -7.75
N ASP A 252 -24.13 -14.32 -6.67
CA ASP A 252 -24.33 -14.87 -5.33
C ASP A 252 -24.75 -13.77 -4.34
N THR A 253 -24.95 -14.11 -3.07
CA THR A 253 -25.22 -13.20 -1.98
C THR A 253 -24.13 -13.30 -0.92
N VAL A 254 -23.52 -12.16 -0.60
CA VAL A 254 -22.55 -12.04 0.49
C VAL A 254 -23.21 -11.48 1.74
N LYS A 255 -22.94 -12.07 2.90
CA LYS A 255 -23.47 -11.60 4.18
C LYS A 255 -22.53 -11.84 5.34
N VAL A 256 -22.67 -11.03 6.38
CA VAL A 256 -22.12 -11.35 7.70
C VAL A 256 -23.00 -12.45 8.31
N ALA A 257 -22.37 -13.55 8.71
CA ALA A 257 -23.09 -14.69 9.28
C ALA A 257 -22.20 -15.42 10.30
N GLY A 258 -22.26 -14.95 11.55
CA GLY A 258 -21.60 -15.58 12.69
C GLY A 258 -22.41 -15.41 13.97
N ASP A 259 -21.93 -16.00 15.06
CA ASP A 259 -22.67 -16.09 16.33
C ASP A 259 -22.87 -14.73 17.02
N LEU A 260 -21.98 -13.78 16.72
CA LEU A 260 -21.98 -12.43 17.29
C LEU A 260 -22.77 -11.43 16.44
N ALA A 261 -22.89 -11.69 15.13
CA ALA A 261 -23.37 -10.70 14.19
C ALA A 261 -23.92 -11.30 12.91
N THR A 262 -24.93 -10.63 12.36
CA THR A 262 -25.52 -10.93 11.06
C THR A 262 -25.60 -9.66 10.22
N SER A 263 -25.92 -9.81 8.93
CA SER A 263 -26.34 -8.69 8.08
C SER A 263 -27.42 -9.15 7.12
N LEU A 264 -28.17 -8.20 6.56
CA LEU A 264 -28.88 -8.46 5.31
C LEU A 264 -27.85 -8.85 4.23
N GLY A 265 -28.26 -9.72 3.31
CA GLY A 265 -27.41 -10.16 2.22
C GLY A 265 -27.29 -9.10 1.13
N GLY A 266 -26.06 -8.84 0.67
CA GLY A 266 -25.79 -8.06 -0.54
C GLY A 266 -25.71 -9.00 -1.74
N ALA A 267 -26.73 -8.97 -2.59
CA ALA A 267 -26.69 -9.71 -3.86
C ALA A 267 -25.67 -9.05 -4.80
N PHE A 268 -24.82 -9.84 -5.44
CA PHE A 268 -23.83 -9.34 -6.38
C PHE A 268 -23.79 -10.17 -7.66
N ARG A 269 -23.32 -9.54 -8.74
CA ARG A 269 -23.06 -10.20 -10.01
C ARG A 269 -21.72 -9.72 -10.58
N LEU A 270 -20.80 -10.66 -10.78
CA LEU A 270 -19.51 -10.43 -11.43
C LEU A 270 -19.53 -11.14 -12.78
N SER A 271 -19.89 -10.41 -13.83
CA SER A 271 -20.24 -11.01 -15.13
C SER A 271 -19.07 -11.45 -16.01
N HIS A 272 -17.86 -10.94 -15.74
CA HIS A 272 -16.67 -11.19 -16.54
C HIS A 272 -15.42 -11.16 -15.67
N LYS A 273 -14.29 -11.56 -16.25
CA LYS A 273 -12.98 -11.47 -15.59
C LYS A 273 -12.62 -10.02 -15.27
N GLU A 274 -11.98 -9.81 -14.13
CA GLU A 274 -11.69 -8.51 -13.51
C GLU A 274 -12.91 -7.69 -13.09
N ALA A 275 -14.14 -8.20 -13.28
CA ALA A 275 -15.33 -7.56 -12.76
C ALA A 275 -15.21 -7.38 -11.24
N THR A 276 -15.53 -6.18 -10.79
CA THR A 276 -15.44 -5.78 -9.38
C THR A 276 -16.80 -5.28 -8.92
N TYR A 277 -17.18 -5.64 -7.71
CA TYR A 277 -18.37 -5.13 -7.03
C TYR A 277 -17.96 -4.63 -5.65
N VAL A 278 -18.44 -3.45 -5.27
CA VAL A 278 -18.20 -2.85 -3.96
C VAL A 278 -19.55 -2.69 -3.28
N ASP A 279 -19.63 -3.14 -2.03
CA ASP A 279 -20.84 -3.06 -1.23
C ASP A 279 -20.54 -2.59 0.19
N THR A 280 -21.56 -2.11 0.88
CA THR A 280 -21.51 -1.79 2.30
C THR A 280 -22.60 -2.57 3.03
N LEU A 281 -22.19 -3.57 3.80
CA LEU A 281 -23.09 -4.34 4.65
C LEU A 281 -23.33 -3.60 5.97
N PHE A 282 -24.58 -3.57 6.42
CA PHE A 282 -24.95 -3.04 7.73
C PHE A 282 -25.03 -4.19 8.74
N ILE A 283 -24.22 -4.12 9.78
CA ILE A 283 -24.09 -5.18 10.76
C ILE A 283 -25.18 -5.06 11.82
N ILE A 284 -25.85 -6.18 12.06
CA ILE A 284 -26.81 -6.40 13.14
C ILE A 284 -26.10 -7.24 14.20
N TRP A 285 -25.80 -6.63 15.33
CA TRP A 285 -25.14 -7.28 16.46
C TRP A 285 -26.14 -8.02 17.33
N LYS A 286 -25.74 -9.15 17.90
CA LYS A 286 -26.49 -9.79 18.98
C LYS A 286 -26.43 -8.93 20.25
N ASP A 287 -27.49 -8.97 21.04
CA ASP A 287 -27.50 -8.32 22.36
C ASP A 287 -26.56 -9.03 23.35
N GLY A 288 -26.12 -8.29 24.38
CA GLY A 288 -25.33 -8.85 25.48
C GLY A 288 -23.87 -9.20 25.14
N ILE A 289 -23.33 -8.72 24.02
CA ILE A 289 -21.91 -8.90 23.69
C ILE A 289 -21.05 -8.15 24.72
N LYS A 290 -20.17 -8.90 25.40
CA LYS A 290 -19.24 -8.36 26.40
C LYS A 290 -18.18 -7.48 25.76
N ASN A 291 -17.57 -6.59 26.56
CA ASN A 291 -16.40 -5.83 26.12
C ASN A 291 -15.26 -6.78 25.72
N GLY A 292 -14.56 -6.46 24.64
CA GLY A 292 -13.51 -7.30 24.09
C GLY A 292 -13.35 -7.18 22.58
N ASP A 293 -12.40 -7.97 22.07
CA ASP A 293 -12.03 -8.05 20.67
C ASP A 293 -12.50 -9.37 20.06
N TYR A 294 -13.04 -9.28 18.85
CA TYR A 294 -13.71 -10.39 18.18
C TYR A 294 -13.29 -10.46 16.72
N VAL A 295 -13.33 -11.66 16.14
CA VAL A 295 -13.18 -11.89 14.71
C VAL A 295 -14.49 -12.45 14.17
N VAL A 296 -15.09 -11.75 13.21
CA VAL A 296 -16.40 -12.08 12.66
C VAL A 296 -16.25 -12.56 11.22
N PRO A 297 -16.80 -13.75 10.87
CA PRO A 297 -16.70 -14.29 9.52
C PRO A 297 -17.69 -13.61 8.55
N LEU A 298 -17.22 -13.44 7.31
CA LEU A 298 -18.05 -13.12 6.17
C LEU A 298 -18.26 -14.40 5.35
N LYS A 299 -19.51 -14.70 4.99
CA LYS A 299 -19.87 -15.95 4.32
C LYS A 299 -20.64 -15.73 3.01
N ILE A 300 -20.43 -16.65 2.08
CA ILE A 300 -21.21 -16.85 0.86
C ILE A 300 -21.67 -18.32 0.87
N HIS A 301 -22.96 -18.58 0.74
CA HIS A 301 -23.54 -19.94 0.86
C HIS A 301 -23.03 -20.75 2.07
N GLY A 302 -22.83 -20.10 3.23
CA GLY A 302 -22.34 -20.75 4.45
C GLY A 302 -20.82 -20.99 4.49
N ILE A 303 -20.11 -20.82 3.37
CA ILE A 303 -18.66 -20.92 3.28
C ILE A 303 -18.03 -19.59 3.70
N LYS A 304 -17.05 -19.63 4.59
CA LYS A 304 -16.28 -18.45 5.00
C LYS A 304 -15.40 -17.98 3.84
N VAL A 305 -15.61 -16.74 3.39
CA VAL A 305 -14.85 -16.13 2.28
C VAL A 305 -13.93 -15.02 2.74
N ALA A 306 -14.21 -14.40 3.88
CA ALA A 306 -13.36 -13.40 4.52
C ALA A 306 -13.69 -13.31 6.03
N GLN A 307 -13.02 -12.40 6.72
CA GLN A 307 -13.33 -12.04 8.12
C GLN A 307 -12.94 -10.59 8.39
N PHE A 308 -13.50 -10.03 9.46
CA PHE A 308 -13.15 -8.70 9.95
C PHE A 308 -13.06 -8.70 11.47
N ALA A 309 -12.30 -7.76 12.03
CA ALA A 309 -12.21 -7.57 13.46
C ALA A 309 -13.36 -6.69 13.96
N ALA A 310 -13.81 -6.93 15.18
CA ALA A 310 -14.83 -6.13 15.84
C ALA A 310 -14.45 -5.90 17.29
N ARG A 311 -14.65 -4.68 17.78
CA ARG A 311 -14.27 -4.31 19.14
C ARG A 311 -15.44 -3.68 19.89
N LYS A 312 -15.68 -4.18 21.10
CA LYS A 312 -16.68 -3.66 22.04
C LYS A 312 -15.99 -3.07 23.27
N PHE A 313 -16.36 -1.85 23.62
CA PHE A 313 -15.99 -1.20 24.88
C PHE A 313 -17.04 -0.16 25.25
N ASP A 314 -17.09 0.13 26.56
CA ASP A 314 -17.90 1.19 27.12
C ASP A 314 -17.35 2.56 26.75
N LEU A 315 -18.26 3.42 26.30
CA LEU A 315 -17.98 4.78 25.90
C LEU A 315 -19.20 5.64 26.19
N GLN A 316 -19.01 6.66 27.00
CA GLN A 316 -19.95 7.76 27.17
C GLN A 316 -19.53 8.90 26.25
N ALA A 317 -20.46 9.46 25.51
CA ALA A 317 -20.23 10.59 24.62
C ALA A 317 -21.38 11.58 24.76
N ASP A 318 -21.05 12.87 24.88
CA ASP A 318 -22.05 13.93 24.87
C ASP A 318 -22.53 14.16 23.44
N THR A 319 -23.67 13.54 23.10
CA THR A 319 -24.27 13.63 21.76
C THR A 319 -25.08 14.90 21.53
N THR A 320 -25.22 15.75 22.55
CA THR A 320 -25.92 17.03 22.44
C THR A 320 -25.06 18.13 21.84
N ARG A 321 -23.73 17.98 21.92
CA ARG A 321 -22.76 18.95 21.37
C ARG A 321 -22.86 19.06 19.86
N LYS A 322 -22.89 20.31 19.38
CA LYS A 322 -22.78 20.66 17.97
C LYS A 322 -21.32 20.82 17.60
N VAL A 323 -20.82 19.89 16.78
CA VAL A 323 -19.40 19.81 16.42
C VAL A 323 -19.17 20.22 14.97
N GLY A 324 -18.29 21.19 14.75
CA GLY A 324 -17.74 21.49 13.42
C GLY A 324 -16.39 20.83 13.22
N ILE A 325 -16.09 20.38 11.99
CA ILE A 325 -14.78 19.83 11.64
C ILE A 325 -14.19 20.57 10.44
N ILE A 326 -12.96 21.06 10.60
CA ILE A 326 -12.11 21.54 9.51
C ILE A 326 -11.11 20.43 9.18
N SER A 327 -11.29 19.77 8.02
CA SER A 327 -10.38 18.72 7.55
C SER A 327 -10.05 18.86 6.08
N GLY A 328 -8.76 18.79 5.76
CA GLY A 328 -8.25 18.71 4.39
C GLY A 328 -8.05 17.29 3.89
N VAL A 329 -8.35 16.28 4.71
CA VAL A 329 -8.15 14.86 4.38
C VAL A 329 -9.46 14.30 3.83
N PRO A 330 -9.50 13.86 2.55
CA PRO A 330 -10.64 13.11 2.03
C PRO A 330 -10.89 11.87 2.89
N HIS A 331 -12.13 11.64 3.29
CA HIS A 331 -12.52 10.51 4.14
C HIS A 331 -11.72 10.40 5.45
N SER A 332 -11.49 11.53 6.14
CA SER A 332 -10.85 11.51 7.46
C SER A 332 -11.53 10.53 8.42
N ILE A 333 -10.72 9.73 9.12
CA ILE A 333 -11.20 8.78 10.13
C ILE A 333 -11.99 9.49 11.24
N LEU A 334 -11.73 10.77 11.49
CA LEU A 334 -12.45 11.55 12.50
C LEU A 334 -13.97 11.58 12.24
N PHE A 335 -14.39 11.71 10.97
CA PHE A 335 -15.81 11.70 10.60
C PHE A 335 -16.49 10.38 10.95
N GLU A 336 -15.83 9.26 10.65
CA GLU A 336 -16.34 7.93 10.96
C GLU A 336 -16.27 7.66 12.48
N THR A 337 -15.26 8.17 13.18
CA THR A 337 -15.16 8.09 14.64
C THR A 337 -16.32 8.80 15.32
N LEU A 338 -16.61 10.07 14.99
CA LEU A 338 -17.74 10.80 15.59
C LEU A 338 -19.08 10.10 15.29
N ARG A 339 -19.25 9.58 14.07
CA ARG A 339 -20.42 8.77 13.72
C ARG A 339 -20.53 7.52 14.61
N ARG A 340 -19.43 6.80 14.82
CA ARG A 340 -19.37 5.62 15.73
C ARG A 340 -19.63 5.98 17.18
N MET A 341 -19.43 7.23 17.58
CA MET A 341 -19.74 7.76 18.91
C MET A 341 -21.19 8.28 19.02
N GLY A 342 -21.93 8.39 17.91
CA GLY A 342 -23.26 8.99 17.87
C GLY A 342 -23.24 10.52 17.92
N ILE A 343 -22.08 11.16 17.75
CA ILE A 343 -21.94 12.62 17.76
C ILE A 343 -22.28 13.17 16.37
N LYS A 344 -23.21 14.12 16.32
CA LYS A 344 -23.53 14.85 15.09
C LYS A 344 -22.43 15.86 14.80
N TYR A 345 -22.06 15.99 13.53
CA TYR A 345 -21.03 16.92 13.11
C TYR A 345 -21.36 17.57 11.77
N GLU A 346 -20.76 18.73 11.54
CA GLU A 346 -20.80 19.45 10.28
C GLU A 346 -19.38 19.63 9.75
N LYS A 347 -19.21 19.46 8.43
CA LYS A 347 -17.93 19.76 7.78
C LYS A 347 -17.89 21.26 7.44
N ILE A 348 -16.87 21.94 7.94
CA ILE A 348 -16.64 23.36 7.65
C ILE A 348 -15.96 23.50 6.30
N ASP A 349 -16.49 24.42 5.49
CA ASP A 349 -15.99 24.69 4.15
C ASP A 349 -15.39 26.09 4.12
N LEU A 350 -14.07 26.17 4.05
CA LEU A 350 -13.33 27.44 4.10
C LEU A 350 -13.58 28.36 2.88
N GLN A 351 -14.41 27.94 1.91
CA GLN A 351 -14.88 28.79 0.82
C GLN A 351 -16.20 29.50 1.13
N ARG A 352 -16.93 29.08 2.17
CA ARG A 352 -18.19 29.67 2.61
C ARG A 352 -17.97 30.65 3.76
N ASP A 353 -19.04 31.33 4.17
CA ASP A 353 -19.00 32.21 5.33
C ASP A 353 -18.72 31.41 6.61
N PHE A 354 -17.51 31.57 7.13
CA PHE A 354 -17.04 30.88 8.32
C PHE A 354 -17.81 31.26 9.58
N GLN A 355 -18.22 32.53 9.72
CA GLN A 355 -18.97 32.98 10.88
C GLN A 355 -20.36 32.37 10.90
N GLN A 356 -21.01 32.31 9.73
CA GLN A 356 -22.30 31.65 9.60
C GLN A 356 -22.21 30.15 9.91
N GLN A 357 -21.20 29.44 9.38
CA GLN A 357 -21.03 28.01 9.61
C GLN A 357 -20.65 27.65 11.04
N THR A 358 -19.95 28.55 11.76
CA THR A 358 -19.54 28.30 13.14
C THR A 358 -20.51 28.84 14.18
N SER A 359 -21.55 29.57 13.73
CA SER A 359 -22.61 30.07 14.59
C SER A 359 -23.37 28.92 15.24
N GLY A 360 -23.40 28.90 16.58
CA GLY A 360 -24.10 27.89 17.35
C GLY A 360 -23.39 26.54 17.46
N LEU A 361 -22.15 26.41 17.01
CA LEU A 361 -21.31 25.26 17.34
C LEU A 361 -20.74 25.39 18.75
N ASP A 362 -20.72 24.28 19.49
CA ASP A 362 -20.07 24.21 20.81
C ASP A 362 -18.58 23.91 20.67
N VAL A 363 -18.23 23.05 19.71
CA VAL A 363 -16.87 22.55 19.51
C VAL A 363 -16.49 22.69 18.05
N LEU A 364 -15.30 23.21 17.80
CA LEU A 364 -14.69 23.26 16.46
C LEU A 364 -13.39 22.48 16.47
N ILE A 365 -13.33 21.41 15.68
CA ILE A 365 -12.16 20.53 15.57
C ILE A 365 -11.37 20.88 14.32
N VAL A 366 -10.10 21.24 14.49
CA VAL A 366 -9.11 21.30 13.42
C VAL A 366 -8.43 19.93 13.34
N ASP A 367 -8.70 19.21 12.26
CA ASP A 367 -8.25 17.82 12.09
C ASP A 367 -6.73 17.71 11.92
N HIS A 368 -6.20 16.51 12.11
CA HIS A 368 -4.77 16.21 12.05
C HIS A 368 -4.18 16.63 10.69
N ARG A 369 -3.11 17.45 10.73
CA ARG A 369 -2.43 18.04 9.57
C ARG A 369 -3.33 18.88 8.66
N ALA A 370 -4.47 19.37 9.14
CA ALA A 370 -5.36 20.24 8.38
C ALA A 370 -4.65 21.48 7.82
N LEU A 371 -3.67 22.07 8.53
CA LEU A 371 -2.89 23.20 8.03
C LEU A 371 -2.08 22.86 6.76
N SER A 372 -1.55 21.64 6.69
CA SER A 372 -0.75 21.18 5.55
C SER A 372 -1.62 20.94 4.32
N PHE A 373 -2.82 20.39 4.52
CA PHE A 373 -3.75 20.07 3.43
C PHE A 373 -4.66 21.25 3.03
N LEU A 374 -4.85 22.23 3.92
CA LEU A 374 -5.65 23.43 3.67
C LEU A 374 -4.82 24.70 3.92
N PRO A 375 -3.96 25.12 2.99
CA PRO A 375 -3.12 26.32 3.17
C PRO A 375 -3.91 27.61 3.44
N LYS A 376 -5.20 27.67 3.07
CA LYS A 376 -6.09 28.80 3.36
C LYS A 376 -6.45 28.92 4.85
N LEU A 377 -6.39 27.84 5.62
CA LEU A 377 -6.78 27.80 7.03
C LEU A 377 -6.02 28.82 7.89
N LYS A 378 -4.75 29.10 7.56
CA LYS A 378 -3.95 30.11 8.27
C LYS A 378 -4.58 31.51 8.27
N LYS A 379 -5.43 31.84 7.29
CA LYS A 379 -6.14 33.12 7.20
C LYS A 379 -7.28 33.25 8.20
N PHE A 380 -7.79 32.12 8.72
CA PHE A 380 -8.94 32.08 9.64
C PHE A 380 -8.55 32.14 11.11
N ARG A 381 -7.27 32.34 11.45
CA ARG A 381 -6.81 32.41 12.84
C ARG A 381 -7.62 33.39 13.69
N LYS A 382 -7.85 34.61 13.18
CA LYS A 382 -8.64 35.62 13.91
C LYS A 382 -10.08 35.12 14.18
N SER A 383 -10.72 34.49 13.18
CA SER A 383 -12.06 33.91 13.34
C SER A 383 -12.10 32.73 14.30
N LEU A 384 -11.04 31.92 14.35
CA LEU A 384 -10.87 30.86 15.34
C LEU A 384 -10.71 31.43 16.77
N ASP A 385 -9.91 32.48 16.92
CA ASP A 385 -9.76 33.20 18.20
C ASP A 385 -11.10 33.81 18.65
N GLU A 386 -11.88 34.39 17.72
CA GLU A 386 -13.23 34.92 17.98
C GLU A 386 -14.24 33.82 18.36
N PHE A 387 -14.16 32.63 17.76
CA PHE A 387 -14.97 31.48 18.14
C PHE A 387 -14.71 31.08 19.60
N VAL A 388 -13.43 30.98 20.00
CA VAL A 388 -13.05 30.69 21.39
C VAL A 388 -13.55 31.78 22.34
N GLN A 389 -13.37 33.06 21.98
CA GLN A 389 -13.80 34.16 22.84
C GLN A 389 -15.31 34.22 23.09
N ARG A 390 -16.13 33.68 22.18
CA ARG A 390 -17.60 33.59 22.31
C ARG A 390 -18.07 32.37 23.13
N GLY A 391 -17.16 31.59 23.71
CA GLY A 391 -17.50 30.42 24.52
C GLY A 391 -17.29 29.08 23.80
N GLY A 392 -16.85 29.09 22.54
CA GLY A 392 -16.57 27.86 21.81
C GLY A 392 -15.32 27.13 22.31
N HIS A 393 -15.30 25.82 22.13
CA HIS A 393 -14.11 24.99 22.36
C HIS A 393 -13.40 24.69 21.05
N LEU A 394 -12.23 25.29 20.85
CA LEU A 394 -11.36 25.02 19.71
C LEU A 394 -10.42 23.86 20.03
N LEU A 395 -10.64 22.71 19.39
CA LEU A 395 -9.83 21.51 19.53
C LEU A 395 -8.93 21.32 18.31
N ILE A 396 -7.61 21.45 18.49
CA ILE A 396 -6.64 21.33 17.39
C ILE A 396 -5.89 20.02 17.55
N LEU A 397 -6.12 19.08 16.62
CA LEU A 397 -5.34 17.83 16.56
C LEU A 397 -3.95 18.10 15.99
N ALA A 398 -3.02 17.17 16.18
CA ALA A 398 -1.61 17.36 15.84
C ALA A 398 -1.38 17.84 14.39
N GLN A 399 -0.46 18.80 14.23
CA GLN A 399 -0.11 19.43 12.96
C GLN A 399 1.37 19.18 12.61
N ASP A 400 1.73 19.33 11.33
CA ASP A 400 3.14 19.26 10.90
C ASP A 400 3.93 20.45 11.48
N ALA A 401 5.06 20.19 12.13
CA ALA A 401 5.79 21.18 12.89
C ALA A 401 6.24 22.39 12.06
N ALA A 402 6.80 22.14 10.87
CA ALA A 402 7.26 23.21 9.97
C ALA A 402 6.10 24.13 9.53
N VAL A 403 4.95 23.55 9.16
CA VAL A 403 3.77 24.29 8.70
C VAL A 403 3.15 25.09 9.84
N TRP A 404 3.02 24.47 11.02
CA TRP A 404 2.53 25.14 12.23
C TRP A 404 3.42 26.34 12.59
N ASN A 405 4.73 26.16 12.67
CA ASN A 405 5.64 27.22 13.10
C ASN A 405 5.68 28.40 12.14
N ALA A 406 5.36 28.20 10.86
CA ALA A 406 5.23 29.29 9.89
C ALA A 406 3.95 30.11 10.10
N SER A 407 2.87 29.51 10.61
CA SER A 407 1.57 30.18 10.80
C SER A 407 0.73 29.47 11.89
N PRO A 408 1.08 29.63 13.18
CA PRO A 408 0.46 28.86 14.25
C PRO A 408 -0.98 29.31 14.46
N LEU A 409 -1.89 28.37 14.73
CA LEU A 409 -3.28 28.69 15.09
C LEU A 409 -3.43 29.06 16.57
N TRP A 410 -2.45 28.70 17.40
CA TRP A 410 -2.33 29.14 18.78
C TRP A 410 -1.02 29.90 18.97
N ASN A 411 -1.11 31.21 19.16
CA ASN A 411 0.04 32.06 19.42
C ASN A 411 0.89 31.59 20.60
N GLY A 412 2.21 31.62 20.41
CA GLY A 412 3.17 31.27 21.45
C GLY A 412 3.42 29.77 21.60
N LEU A 413 2.73 28.91 20.84
CA LEU A 413 3.01 27.48 20.78
C LEU A 413 3.95 27.18 19.61
N ARG A 414 5.07 26.52 19.90
CA ARG A 414 6.06 26.04 18.93
C ARG A 414 6.14 24.52 18.96
N LEU A 415 6.27 23.91 17.78
CA LEU A 415 6.37 22.47 17.61
C LEU A 415 7.76 22.08 17.11
N THR A 416 8.34 21.03 17.66
CA THR A 416 9.55 20.39 17.13
C THR A 416 9.26 18.91 16.95
N GLU A 417 9.47 18.35 15.76
CA GLU A 417 9.31 16.90 15.57
C GLU A 417 10.18 16.11 16.54
N ASN A 418 9.61 15.11 17.19
CA ASN A 418 10.32 14.31 18.18
C ASN A 418 10.02 12.84 17.96
N GLN A 419 10.93 12.09 17.34
CA GLN A 419 10.72 10.68 17.02
C GLN A 419 10.77 9.73 18.23
N ARG A 420 11.15 10.20 19.42
CA ARG A 420 11.26 9.38 20.65
C ARG A 420 9.92 9.13 21.34
N LEU A 421 8.85 9.76 20.89
CA LEU A 421 7.50 9.59 21.42
C LEU A 421 6.80 8.35 20.84
N ASP A 422 7.45 7.18 20.91
CA ASP A 422 6.89 5.90 20.46
C ASP A 422 5.75 5.41 21.38
N GLU A 423 5.15 4.26 21.09
CA GLU A 423 4.04 3.68 21.85
C GLU A 423 4.40 3.21 23.27
N THR A 424 5.68 2.99 23.55
CA THR A 424 6.17 2.48 24.85
C THR A 424 6.35 3.58 25.88
N VAL A 425 6.42 4.85 25.43
CA VAL A 425 6.60 6.00 26.32
C VAL A 425 5.50 6.07 27.37
N PRO A 426 5.84 6.03 28.68
CA PRO A 426 4.87 6.10 29.76
C PRO A 426 4.19 7.47 29.81
N VAL A 427 2.91 7.47 30.17
CA VAL A 427 2.08 8.69 30.28
C VAL A 427 1.85 9.02 31.76
N ALA A 428 1.84 10.31 32.06
CA ALA A 428 1.39 10.88 33.32
C ALA A 428 0.14 11.74 33.06
N MET A 429 -0.85 11.60 33.94
CA MET A 429 -2.16 12.25 33.83
C MET A 429 -2.39 13.12 35.06
N GLN A 430 -3.10 14.23 34.88
CA GLN A 430 -3.65 15.01 35.98
C GLN A 430 -5.04 14.46 36.29
N ASP A 431 -5.11 13.49 37.20
CA ASP A 431 -6.32 12.67 37.45
C ASP A 431 -7.57 13.47 37.84
N THR A 432 -7.40 14.68 38.37
CA THR A 432 -8.50 15.58 38.76
C THR A 432 -8.97 16.50 37.63
N HIS A 433 -8.24 16.56 36.52
CA HIS A 433 -8.58 17.44 35.41
C HIS A 433 -9.82 16.92 34.67
N THR A 434 -10.71 17.81 34.24
CA THR A 434 -12.04 17.46 33.67
C THR A 434 -11.94 16.47 32.50
N PHE A 435 -10.94 16.61 31.64
CA PHE A 435 -10.68 15.69 30.52
C PHE A 435 -10.32 14.24 30.94
N LEU A 436 -9.96 14.01 32.20
CA LEU A 436 -9.58 12.69 32.72
C LEU A 436 -10.69 12.10 33.59
N VAL A 437 -11.55 12.95 34.15
CA VAL A 437 -12.63 12.54 35.06
C VAL A 437 -13.92 12.20 34.31
N GLY A 438 -14.27 12.92 33.25
CA GLY A 438 -15.59 12.75 32.65
C GLY A 438 -15.73 13.22 31.18
N PRO A 439 -16.70 12.64 30.45
CA PRO A 439 -17.67 11.63 30.89
C PRO A 439 -17.09 10.20 31.02
N ASN A 440 -15.86 9.95 30.57
CA ASN A 440 -15.18 8.68 30.78
C ASN A 440 -14.00 8.88 31.74
N ARG A 441 -13.87 8.06 32.78
CA ARG A 441 -12.65 8.06 33.59
C ARG A 441 -11.49 7.48 32.76
N ILE A 442 -10.41 8.23 32.62
CA ILE A 442 -9.21 7.80 31.90
C ILE A 442 -8.20 7.23 32.92
N GLY A 443 -7.72 6.02 32.67
CA GLY A 443 -6.75 5.33 33.53
C GLY A 443 -5.57 4.76 32.75
N GLU A 444 -4.66 4.05 33.44
CA GLU A 444 -3.48 3.44 32.80
C GLU A 444 -3.85 2.45 31.69
N THR A 445 -4.96 1.71 31.86
CA THR A 445 -5.46 0.74 30.86
C THR A 445 -5.89 1.40 29.54
N ASP A 446 -6.20 2.70 29.54
CA ASP A 446 -6.56 3.43 28.31
C ASP A 446 -5.34 3.70 27.40
N TRP A 447 -4.15 3.33 27.84
CA TRP A 447 -2.90 3.47 27.10
C TRP A 447 -2.31 2.13 26.64
N GLU A 448 -2.86 1.01 27.07
CA GLU A 448 -2.44 -0.34 26.68
C GLU A 448 -2.72 -0.61 25.20
N HIS A 449 -1.84 -1.35 24.52
CA HIS A 449 -1.96 -1.71 23.10
C HIS A 449 -2.11 -0.52 22.13
N TRP A 450 -1.64 0.65 22.55
CA TRP A 450 -1.52 1.81 21.67
C TRP A 450 -0.54 1.52 20.55
N LEU A 451 -0.89 1.91 19.33
CA LEU A 451 -0.08 1.64 18.16
C LEU A 451 0.84 2.81 17.81
N PHE A 452 1.97 2.52 17.18
CA PHE A 452 2.84 3.48 16.52
C PHE A 452 3.56 4.47 17.44
N ARG A 453 2.86 5.42 18.08
CA ARG A 453 3.46 6.55 18.79
C ARG A 453 2.52 7.13 19.85
N ARG A 454 3.02 7.69 20.96
CA ARG A 454 2.20 8.48 21.91
C ARG A 454 1.87 9.86 21.39
N GLY A 455 2.84 10.55 20.80
CA GLY A 455 2.69 11.90 20.26
C GLY A 455 3.68 12.19 19.15
N TYR A 456 3.59 13.37 18.53
CA TYR A 456 4.40 13.70 17.35
C TYR A 456 5.55 14.67 17.62
N CYS A 457 5.32 15.65 18.48
CA CYS A 457 6.22 16.79 18.67
C CYS A 457 6.56 17.04 20.14
N THR A 458 7.72 17.66 20.38
CA THR A 458 7.96 18.43 21.61
C THR A 458 7.29 19.80 21.48
N LEU A 459 6.61 20.24 22.53
CA LEU A 459 5.89 21.52 22.56
C LEU A 459 6.66 22.54 23.40
N THR A 460 6.89 23.74 22.86
CA THR A 460 7.60 24.83 23.56
C THR A 460 6.93 26.20 23.33
N GLY A 461 7.45 27.23 24.02
CA GLY A 461 7.00 28.62 23.88
C GLY A 461 6.09 29.10 25.02
N SER A 462 5.67 30.37 24.97
CA SER A 462 4.89 31.00 26.05
C SER A 462 3.53 30.33 26.26
N ALA A 463 2.89 29.84 25.21
CA ALA A 463 1.60 29.16 25.32
C ALA A 463 1.64 27.91 26.21
N VAL A 464 2.79 27.23 26.29
CA VAL A 464 2.95 26.05 27.15
C VAL A 464 2.99 26.45 28.62
N LYS A 465 3.57 27.61 28.95
CA LYS A 465 3.67 28.10 30.33
C LYS A 465 2.31 28.56 30.87
N ASP A 466 1.47 29.11 30.00
CA ASP A 466 0.18 29.69 30.38
C ASP A 466 -1.00 28.69 30.30
N ALA A 467 -0.71 27.41 30.11
CA ALA A 467 -1.71 26.38 29.84
C ALA A 467 -1.67 25.24 30.85
N GLU A 468 -2.82 24.63 31.06
CA GLU A 468 -2.98 23.38 31.78
C GLU A 468 -2.43 22.24 30.89
N ILE A 469 -1.76 21.26 31.52
CA ILE A 469 -1.20 20.08 30.85
C ILE A 469 -1.82 18.82 31.46
N PRO A 470 -3.01 18.40 30.99
CA PRO A 470 -3.74 17.29 31.59
C PRO A 470 -3.06 15.94 31.34
N ILE A 471 -2.33 15.83 30.22
CA ILE A 471 -1.64 14.62 29.80
C ILE A 471 -0.23 14.99 29.32
N ARG A 472 0.78 14.33 29.85
CA ARG A 472 2.20 14.50 29.48
C ARG A 472 2.93 13.16 29.50
N THR A 473 4.11 13.09 28.91
CA THR A 473 5.02 11.96 29.13
C THR A 473 5.53 11.96 30.57
N ARG A 474 5.74 10.77 31.14
CA ARG A 474 6.11 10.63 32.56
C ARG A 474 7.55 11.06 32.84
N GLU A 475 8.47 10.75 31.94
CA GLU A 475 9.91 10.92 32.18
C GLU A 475 10.40 12.34 31.88
N ASP A 476 10.09 12.84 30.69
CA ASP A 476 10.56 14.12 30.16
C ASP A 476 9.51 15.24 30.23
N GLY A 477 8.31 14.94 30.76
CA GLY A 477 7.26 15.93 31.01
C GLY A 477 6.71 16.60 29.75
N ILE A 478 6.93 16.02 28.56
CA ILE A 478 6.51 16.57 27.28
C ILE A 478 4.97 16.59 27.23
N PRO A 479 4.35 17.77 27.02
CA PRO A 479 2.90 17.86 26.93
C PRO A 479 2.34 17.06 25.73
N LEU A 480 1.34 16.22 26.02
CA LEU A 480 0.59 15.45 25.02
C LEU A 480 -0.80 16.06 24.76
N VAL A 481 -1.38 16.69 25.78
CA VAL A 481 -2.56 17.56 25.67
C VAL A 481 -2.26 18.86 26.40
N LEU A 482 -2.47 19.98 25.71
CA LEU A 482 -2.28 21.33 26.23
C LEU A 482 -3.60 22.08 26.12
N THR A 483 -4.09 22.70 27.20
CA THR A 483 -5.37 23.42 27.17
C THR A 483 -5.33 24.71 27.95
N ARG A 484 -6.06 25.72 27.47
CA ARG A 484 -6.17 27.01 28.16
C ARG A 484 -7.58 27.56 28.01
N ARG A 485 -8.15 28.02 29.12
CA ARG A 485 -9.39 28.81 29.10
C ARG A 485 -9.08 30.22 28.58
N GLN A 486 -9.94 30.73 27.71
CA GLN A 486 -9.82 32.08 27.15
C GLN A 486 -11.20 32.74 27.16
N LYS A 487 -11.37 33.71 28.08
CA LYS A 487 -12.70 34.25 28.43
C LYS A 487 -13.64 33.10 28.79
N SER A 488 -14.79 32.99 28.11
CA SER A 488 -15.80 31.96 28.36
C SER A 488 -15.55 30.66 27.60
N GLY A 489 -14.57 30.61 26.69
CA GLY A 489 -14.29 29.42 25.89
C GLY A 489 -12.94 28.78 26.21
N ARG A 490 -12.54 27.85 25.36
CA ARG A 490 -11.34 27.02 25.56
C ARG A 490 -10.62 26.77 24.25
N ILE A 491 -9.30 26.76 24.30
CA ILE A 491 -8.45 26.25 23.23
C ILE A 491 -7.66 25.06 23.76
N THR A 492 -7.63 23.97 22.99
CA THR A 492 -6.91 22.74 23.32
C THR A 492 -6.10 22.26 22.13
N TYR A 493 -4.81 22.04 22.32
CA TYR A 493 -3.93 21.41 21.35
C TYR A 493 -3.64 19.97 21.78
N VAL A 494 -3.87 19.02 20.88
CA VAL A 494 -3.74 17.59 21.11
C VAL A 494 -2.57 17.07 20.28
N ASN A 495 -1.42 16.90 20.94
CA ASN A 495 -0.22 16.33 20.35
C ASN A 495 -0.26 14.79 20.30
N LEU A 496 -1.23 14.17 21.00
CA LEU A 496 -1.46 12.73 20.96
C LEU A 496 -1.61 12.21 19.53
N ALA A 497 -0.99 11.07 19.25
CA ALA A 497 -1.14 10.37 17.98
C ALA A 497 -2.45 9.59 17.92
N LEU A 498 -3.57 10.32 17.96
CA LEU A 498 -4.92 9.74 17.96
C LEU A 498 -5.25 9.03 16.64
N ARG A 499 -4.75 9.52 15.50
CA ARG A 499 -5.18 9.03 14.17
C ARG A 499 -5.01 7.50 14.00
N PRO A 500 -3.83 6.90 14.24
CA PRO A 500 -3.68 5.43 14.17
C PRO A 500 -4.61 4.70 15.16
N GLN A 501 -4.84 5.27 16.33
CA GLN A 501 -5.72 4.68 17.34
C GLN A 501 -7.20 4.72 16.94
N LEU A 502 -7.63 5.80 16.27
CA LEU A 502 -8.98 5.91 15.74
C LEU A 502 -9.22 4.90 14.61
N PHE A 503 -8.22 4.65 13.77
CA PHE A 503 -8.27 3.56 12.79
C PHE A 503 -8.38 2.20 13.46
N ASN A 504 -7.64 1.98 14.55
CA ASN A 504 -7.67 0.75 15.33
C ASN A 504 -8.86 0.64 16.30
N ILE A 505 -9.75 1.63 16.33
CA ILE A 505 -10.91 1.64 17.25
C ILE A 505 -10.46 1.46 18.71
N HIS A 506 -9.35 2.10 19.08
CA HIS A 506 -8.79 1.96 20.42
C HIS A 506 -9.71 2.59 21.47
N ALA A 507 -10.03 1.86 22.55
CA ALA A 507 -10.97 2.30 23.58
C ALA A 507 -10.53 3.63 24.23
N GLY A 508 -9.29 3.70 24.71
CA GLY A 508 -8.73 4.91 25.33
C GLY A 508 -8.76 6.14 24.43
N ALA A 509 -8.38 6.02 23.15
CA ALA A 509 -8.45 7.15 22.22
C ALA A 509 -9.88 7.65 21.98
N PHE A 510 -10.88 6.74 21.92
CA PHE A 510 -12.28 7.12 21.81
C PHE A 510 -12.78 7.84 23.08
N ARG A 511 -12.42 7.34 24.26
CA ARG A 511 -12.77 7.96 25.55
C ARG A 511 -12.13 9.33 25.72
N ILE A 512 -10.83 9.46 25.42
CA ILE A 512 -10.11 10.75 25.44
C ILE A 512 -10.78 11.74 24.49
N LEU A 513 -11.07 11.34 23.24
CA LEU A 513 -11.75 12.22 22.29
C LEU A 513 -13.16 12.63 22.77
N ALA A 514 -13.92 11.71 23.35
CA ALA A 514 -15.23 12.02 23.94
C ALA A 514 -15.12 13.07 25.05
N ASN A 515 -14.15 12.90 25.95
CA ASN A 515 -13.90 13.84 27.05
C ASN A 515 -13.44 15.21 26.56
N LEU A 516 -12.58 15.24 25.54
CA LEU A 516 -12.15 16.49 24.92
C LEU A 516 -13.33 17.23 24.29
N ILE A 517 -14.27 16.53 23.65
CA ILE A 517 -15.47 17.16 23.06
C ILE A 517 -16.45 17.63 24.14
N ALA A 518 -16.59 16.89 25.23
CA ALA A 518 -17.50 17.25 26.31
C ALA A 518 -16.98 18.40 27.19
N GLY A 519 -15.66 18.50 27.39
CA GLY A 519 -15.02 19.37 28.38
C GLY A 519 -14.80 20.84 27.95
N SER A 520 -15.73 21.41 27.18
CA SER A 520 -15.75 22.83 26.78
C SER A 520 -15.63 23.76 27.99
#